data_AF-A0A520I5E8-F1
#
_entry.id   AF-A0A520I5E8-F1
#
_cell.length_a   1.000
_cell.length_b   1.000
_cell.length_c   1.000
_cell.angle_alpha   90.00
_cell.angle_beta   90.00
_cell.angle_gamma   90.00
#
_symmetry.space_group_name_H-M   'P 1'
#
loop_
_entity.id
_entity.type
_entity.pdbx_description
1 polymer ?
#
loop_
_entity_poly.entity_id
_entity_poly.type
_entity_poly.pdbx_seq_one_letter_code
_entity_poly.pdbx_strand_id
1 'polypeptide(L)'
;MEHNLYRMRPFLLLICISFFVLSYSNGQHCAFDGTYILAVNIKSPSGKTFGISSYDLRLVKSGFMDSDSCCSLSLPFDSTRKLLLFSSITSRNAYGEANSKAQLLKDNCFSVLLTQDQVNCLFDTCHGNQEAEIVYTYKRHHTKRYARVNRNNIYKLCTASGSWERIKPVILKVPEKEIFYGH
;
A
#
# COMPACT_ATOMS: atom_id res chain seq x y z
N MET A 1 -65.76 -20.59 8.33
CA MET A 1 -64.47 -21.15 7.85
C MET A 1 -63.46 -20.01 7.77
N GLU A 2 -62.91 -19.52 8.89
CA GLU A 2 -62.02 -18.33 8.88
C GLU A 2 -60.92 -18.39 9.95
N HIS A 3 -60.29 -19.55 10.17
CA HIS A 3 -59.25 -19.68 11.22
C HIS A 3 -57.84 -20.03 10.75
N ASN A 4 -57.55 -20.03 9.44
CA ASN A 4 -56.24 -20.46 8.93
C ASN A 4 -55.27 -19.34 8.49
N LEU A 5 -55.67 -18.07 8.51
CA LEU A 5 -54.82 -16.97 7.98
C LEU A 5 -53.75 -16.44 8.96
N TYR A 6 -53.83 -16.76 10.25
CA TYR A 6 -52.88 -16.23 11.25
C TYR A 6 -51.60 -17.08 11.44
N ARG A 7 -51.56 -18.32 10.94
CA ARG A 7 -50.44 -19.24 11.19
C ARG A 7 -49.29 -19.16 10.17
N MET A 8 -49.50 -18.50 9.02
CA MET A 8 -48.49 -18.36 7.96
C MET A 8 -47.59 -17.10 8.08
N ARG A 9 -47.98 -16.11 8.89
CA ARG A 9 -47.23 -14.86 9.09
C ARG A 9 -45.81 -15.02 9.67
N PRO A 10 -45.55 -15.87 10.69
CA PRO A 10 -44.21 -15.97 11.26
C PRO A 10 -43.21 -16.70 10.33
N PHE A 11 -43.70 -17.63 9.51
CA PHE A 11 -42.85 -18.42 8.61
C PHE A 11 -42.34 -17.58 7.43
N LEU A 12 -43.19 -16.70 6.89
CA LEU A 12 -42.83 -15.76 5.83
C LEU A 12 -41.81 -14.72 6.32
N LEU A 13 -41.90 -14.31 7.58
CA LEU A 13 -40.96 -13.38 8.20
C LEU A 13 -39.57 -14.01 8.38
N LEU A 14 -39.50 -15.28 8.78
CA LEU A 14 -38.26 -16.07 8.86
C LEU A 14 -37.58 -16.24 7.49
N ILE A 15 -38.35 -16.47 6.43
CA ILE A 15 -37.83 -16.56 5.06
C ILE A 15 -37.27 -15.19 4.63
N CYS A 16 -37.98 -14.09 4.85
CA CYS A 16 -37.49 -12.75 4.52
C CYS A 16 -36.20 -12.37 5.28
N ILE A 17 -36.08 -12.75 6.56
CA ILE A 17 -34.85 -12.54 7.35
C ILE A 17 -33.69 -13.39 6.79
N SER A 18 -33.95 -14.64 6.40
CA SER A 18 -32.90 -15.51 5.84
C SER A 18 -32.34 -15.00 4.51
N PHE A 19 -33.17 -14.43 3.63
CA PHE A 19 -32.72 -13.79 2.39
C PHE A 19 -31.93 -12.50 2.62
N PHE A 20 -32.28 -11.73 3.66
CA PHE A 20 -31.51 -10.54 4.05
C PHE A 20 -30.12 -10.89 4.60
N VAL A 21 -30.01 -11.96 5.39
CA VAL A 21 -28.72 -12.40 5.97
C VAL A 21 -27.79 -13.03 4.92
N LEU A 22 -28.35 -13.81 3.98
CA LEU A 22 -27.56 -14.44 2.90
C LEU A 22 -27.05 -13.43 1.86
N SER A 23 -27.69 -12.28 1.70
CA SER A 23 -27.23 -11.23 0.77
C SER A 23 -25.98 -10.50 1.28
N TYR A 24 -25.68 -10.57 2.58
CA TYR A 24 -24.52 -9.91 3.20
C TYR A 24 -23.26 -10.80 3.27
N SER A 25 -23.36 -12.10 3.02
CA SER A 25 -22.21 -13.02 3.18
C SER A 25 -21.36 -13.22 1.93
N ASN A 26 -21.67 -12.56 0.81
CA ASN A 26 -20.78 -12.47 -0.35
C ASN A 26 -19.74 -11.37 -0.15
N GLY A 27 -19.06 -11.36 1.00
CA GLY A 27 -17.86 -10.56 1.19
C GLY A 27 -16.84 -11.02 0.15
N GLN A 28 -16.73 -10.29 -0.96
CA GLN A 28 -15.71 -10.55 -1.95
C GLN A 28 -14.37 -10.41 -1.25
N HIS A 29 -13.69 -11.54 -1.00
CA HIS A 29 -12.34 -11.54 -0.48
C HIS A 29 -11.47 -10.80 -1.49
N CYS A 30 -11.07 -9.59 -1.10
CA CYS A 30 -10.25 -8.75 -1.92
C CYS A 30 -8.87 -9.38 -2.08
N ALA A 31 -8.36 -9.42 -3.31
CA ALA A 31 -7.06 -10.05 -3.61
C ALA A 31 -5.87 -9.44 -2.85
N PHE A 32 -6.06 -8.27 -2.23
CA PHE A 32 -5.05 -7.50 -1.51
C PHE A 32 -5.35 -7.35 -0.02
N ASP A 33 -6.21 -8.19 0.55
CA ASP A 33 -6.41 -8.16 2.01
C ASP A 33 -5.09 -8.47 2.75
N GLY A 34 -4.87 -7.78 3.88
CA GLY A 34 -3.61 -7.81 4.63
C GLY A 34 -2.40 -7.21 3.91
N THR A 35 -2.59 -6.64 2.71
CA THR A 35 -1.52 -5.99 1.94
C THR A 35 -1.56 -4.48 2.09
N TYR A 36 -0.38 -3.90 2.30
CA TYR A 36 -0.15 -2.49 2.50
C TYR A 36 0.77 -1.95 1.40
N ILE A 37 0.70 -0.64 1.16
CA ILE A 37 1.55 0.03 0.19
C ILE A 37 2.09 1.33 0.76
N LEU A 38 3.36 1.60 0.47
CA LEU A 38 3.95 2.93 0.60
C LEU A 38 4.33 3.39 -0.80
N ALA A 39 3.81 4.55 -1.21
CA ALA A 39 4.17 5.17 -2.49
C ALA A 39 5.07 6.39 -2.26
N VAL A 40 6.02 6.59 -3.16
CA VAL A 40 6.96 7.72 -3.15
C VAL A 40 7.02 8.34 -4.54
N ASN A 41 7.27 9.65 -4.58
CA ASN A 41 7.50 10.37 -5.82
C ASN A 41 8.71 11.29 -5.64
N ILE A 42 9.69 11.17 -6.53
CA ILE A 42 10.93 11.94 -6.48
C ILE A 42 10.77 13.16 -7.37
N LYS A 43 10.94 14.35 -6.78
CA LYS A 43 10.75 15.62 -7.47
C LYS A 43 11.94 16.55 -7.33
N SER A 44 12.24 17.29 -8.40
CA SER A 44 13.11 18.46 -8.35
C SER A 44 12.43 19.60 -7.57
N PRO A 45 13.19 20.64 -7.19
CA PRO A 45 12.60 21.86 -6.61
C PRO A 45 11.65 22.56 -7.60
N SER A 46 11.92 22.44 -8.91
CA SER A 46 11.02 22.89 -9.99
C SER A 46 9.79 22.00 -10.23
N GLY A 47 9.64 20.90 -9.48
CA GLY A 47 8.48 20.00 -9.56
C GLY A 47 8.56 18.92 -10.64
N LYS A 48 9.67 18.84 -11.41
CA LYS A 48 9.93 17.78 -12.38
C LYS A 48 10.05 16.44 -11.65
N THR A 49 9.38 15.42 -12.17
CA THR A 49 9.44 14.06 -11.61
C THR A 49 10.60 13.28 -12.23
N PHE A 50 11.23 12.41 -11.44
CA PHE A 50 12.31 11.53 -11.88
C PHE A 50 11.87 10.06 -11.90
N GLY A 51 12.49 9.27 -12.76
CA GLY A 51 12.26 7.82 -12.89
C GLY A 51 13.14 6.97 -11.95
N ILE A 52 12.75 5.70 -11.76
CA ILE A 52 13.45 4.77 -10.85
C ILE A 52 14.85 4.40 -11.34
N SER A 53 15.12 4.53 -12.64
CA SER A 53 16.41 4.17 -13.22
C SER A 53 17.57 4.96 -12.62
N SER A 54 17.32 6.21 -12.20
CA SER A 54 18.32 7.13 -11.66
C SER A 54 18.65 6.93 -10.19
N TYR A 55 17.79 6.23 -9.43
CA TYR A 55 17.91 6.13 -7.98
C TYR A 55 17.81 4.68 -7.52
N ASP A 56 18.55 4.34 -6.47
CA ASP A 56 18.27 3.17 -5.65
C ASP A 56 17.45 3.64 -4.44
N LEU A 57 16.28 3.03 -4.22
CA LEU A 57 15.37 3.39 -3.14
C LEU A 57 15.05 2.16 -2.32
N ARG A 58 15.23 2.26 -1.00
CA ARG A 58 14.93 1.19 -0.06
C ARG A 58 14.18 1.74 1.15
N LEU A 59 13.16 1.02 1.58
CA LEU A 59 12.51 1.26 2.86
C LEU A 59 13.26 0.47 3.94
N VAL A 60 13.68 1.16 4.99
CA VAL A 60 14.40 0.57 6.13
C VAL A 60 13.77 1.01 7.44
N LYS A 61 14.05 0.29 8.52
CA LYS A 61 13.72 0.71 9.87
C LYS A 61 14.66 1.82 10.35
N SER A 62 14.13 2.87 10.96
CA SER A 62 14.91 4.03 11.44
C SER A 62 15.91 3.63 12.54
N GLY A 63 17.19 4.00 12.38
CA GLY A 63 18.23 3.74 13.40
C GLY A 63 18.78 2.30 13.44
N PHE A 64 18.49 1.46 12.43
CA PHE A 64 18.87 0.04 12.40
C PHE A 64 20.03 -0.31 11.46
N MET A 65 20.92 0.64 11.10
CA MET A 65 22.06 0.31 10.22
C MET A 65 23.07 -0.68 10.84
N ASP A 66 23.10 -0.88 12.17
CA ASP A 66 24.20 -1.59 12.86
C ASP A 66 23.79 -2.59 13.98
N SER A 67 22.56 -3.16 14.03
CA SER A 67 22.22 -4.13 15.10
C SER A 67 21.51 -5.42 14.64
N ASP A 68 22.07 -6.55 15.09
CA ASP A 68 21.59 -7.94 14.98
C ASP A 68 20.28 -8.16 15.76
N SER A 69 19.20 -7.47 15.38
CA SER A 69 17.87 -7.73 15.92
C SER A 69 17.02 -8.53 14.93
N CYS A 70 16.03 -9.27 15.45
CA CYS A 70 15.09 -10.14 14.71
C CYS A 70 14.33 -9.50 13.53
N CYS A 71 14.56 -8.23 13.21
CA CYS A 71 13.74 -7.43 12.31
C CYS A 71 14.56 -6.48 11.41
N SER A 72 15.67 -6.96 10.84
CA SER A 72 16.39 -6.25 9.76
C SER A 72 15.54 -6.27 8.49
N LEU A 73 14.82 -5.18 8.25
CA LEU A 73 13.96 -5.03 7.07
C LEU A 73 14.54 -3.97 6.13
N SER A 74 14.86 -4.38 4.90
CA SER A 74 15.37 -3.50 3.85
C SER A 74 14.72 -3.86 2.52
N LEU A 75 13.62 -3.17 2.20
CA LEU A 75 12.76 -3.50 1.07
C LEU A 75 13.00 -2.54 -0.10
N PRO A 76 13.31 -3.04 -1.30
CA PRO A 76 13.48 -2.18 -2.47
C PRO A 76 12.12 -1.61 -2.91
N PHE A 77 12.14 -0.36 -3.35
CA PHE A 77 11.02 0.18 -4.12
C PHE A 77 11.09 -0.30 -5.56
N ASP A 78 9.94 -0.48 -6.18
CA ASP A 78 9.81 -0.75 -7.61
C ASP A 78 8.76 0.19 -8.22
N SER A 79 8.64 0.17 -9.55
CA SER A 79 7.53 0.81 -10.24
C SER A 79 6.21 0.26 -9.71
N THR A 80 5.33 1.17 -9.29
CA THR A 80 4.01 0.83 -8.75
C THR A 80 3.20 -0.04 -9.69
N ARG A 81 3.31 0.23 -11.00
CA ARG A 81 2.69 -0.58 -12.04
C ARG A 81 3.16 -2.03 -11.95
N LYS A 82 4.46 -2.30 -11.89
CA LYS A 82 5.00 -3.67 -11.81
C LYS A 82 4.54 -4.40 -10.56
N LEU A 83 4.49 -3.72 -9.41
CA LEU A 83 4.07 -4.33 -8.14
C LEU A 83 2.60 -4.75 -8.13
N LEU A 84 1.72 -3.91 -8.67
CA LEU A 84 0.29 -4.22 -8.77
C LEU A 84 -0.01 -5.33 -9.80
N LEU A 85 0.82 -5.45 -10.83
CA LEU A 85 0.71 -6.54 -11.81
C LEU A 85 1.19 -7.88 -11.23
N PHE A 86 2.25 -7.89 -10.40
CA PHE A 86 2.78 -9.11 -9.79
C PHE A 86 1.87 -9.72 -8.72
N SER A 87 1.21 -8.86 -7.94
CA SER A 87 0.28 -9.27 -6.88
C SER A 87 -1.09 -9.71 -7.39
N SER A 88 -1.48 -9.28 -8.60
CA SER A 88 -2.77 -9.63 -9.23
C SER A 88 -2.74 -10.88 -10.10
N ILE A 89 -1.61 -11.59 -10.20
CA ILE A 89 -1.47 -12.82 -11.01
C ILE A 89 -2.46 -13.92 -10.58
N THR A 90 -3.03 -13.83 -9.37
CA THR A 90 -4.00 -14.82 -8.87
C THR A 90 -5.41 -14.69 -9.48
N SER A 91 -5.79 -13.58 -10.14
CA SER A 91 -7.00 -13.54 -10.98
C SER A 91 -7.04 -12.41 -12.02
N ARG A 92 -7.58 -12.71 -13.22
CA ARG A 92 -7.75 -11.74 -14.33
C ARG A 92 -8.64 -10.55 -13.94
N ASN A 93 -9.55 -10.72 -12.98
CA ASN A 93 -10.41 -9.65 -12.46
C ASN A 93 -9.64 -8.70 -11.51
N ALA A 94 -8.77 -9.26 -10.66
CA ALA A 94 -7.89 -8.47 -9.81
C ALA A 94 -6.91 -7.59 -10.62
N TYR A 95 -6.50 -8.05 -11.80
CA TYR A 95 -5.66 -7.25 -12.72
C TYR A 95 -6.37 -5.99 -13.23
N GLY A 96 -7.63 -6.14 -13.68
CA GLY A 96 -8.42 -5.01 -14.20
C GLY A 96 -8.70 -3.97 -13.10
N GLU A 97 -9.04 -4.43 -11.91
CA GLU A 97 -9.23 -3.58 -10.75
C GLU A 97 -7.91 -2.89 -10.36
N ALA A 98 -6.82 -3.65 -10.20
CA ALA A 98 -5.50 -3.12 -9.89
C ALA A 98 -5.02 -2.09 -10.93
N ASN A 99 -5.28 -2.29 -12.22
CA ASN A 99 -4.89 -1.35 -13.27
C ASN A 99 -5.73 -0.05 -13.23
N SER A 100 -7.03 -0.14 -12.99
CA SER A 100 -7.90 1.04 -12.80
C SER A 100 -7.55 1.82 -11.53
N LYS A 101 -7.14 1.13 -10.46
CA LYS A 101 -6.71 1.72 -9.20
C LYS A 101 -5.27 2.23 -9.26
N ALA A 102 -4.40 1.62 -10.07
CA ALA A 102 -3.06 2.11 -10.36
C ALA A 102 -3.10 3.49 -11.03
N GLN A 103 -4.15 3.83 -11.79
CA GLN A 103 -4.35 5.19 -12.31
C GLN A 103 -4.53 6.24 -11.20
N LEU A 104 -4.93 5.84 -9.98
CA LEU A 104 -4.95 6.75 -8.82
C LEU A 104 -3.53 7.11 -8.34
N LEU A 105 -2.55 6.29 -8.67
CA LEU A 105 -1.14 6.50 -8.41
C LEU A 105 -0.54 7.14 -9.66
N LYS A 106 -0.50 8.49 -9.68
CA LYS A 106 0.01 9.31 -10.79
C LYS A 106 1.30 8.75 -11.39
N ASP A 107 1.48 8.94 -12.69
CA ASP A 107 2.72 8.61 -13.41
C ASP A 107 3.97 9.04 -12.61
N ASN A 108 4.97 8.16 -12.57
CA ASN A 108 6.25 8.32 -11.87
C ASN A 108 6.23 8.18 -10.34
N CYS A 109 5.27 7.44 -9.78
CA CYS A 109 5.38 6.95 -8.40
C CYS A 109 6.10 5.60 -8.34
N PHE A 110 6.94 5.44 -7.33
CA PHE A 110 7.52 4.15 -6.91
C PHE A 110 6.79 3.68 -5.69
N SER A 111 6.71 2.37 -5.47
CA SER A 111 6.11 1.85 -4.26
C SER A 111 6.84 0.63 -3.75
N VAL A 112 6.49 0.26 -2.53
CA VAL A 112 6.83 -1.01 -1.90
C VAL A 112 5.55 -1.60 -1.34
N LEU A 113 5.34 -2.89 -1.58
CA LEU A 113 4.26 -3.65 -0.96
C LEU A 113 4.74 -4.24 0.35
N LEU A 114 3.89 -4.18 1.36
CA LEU A 114 4.19 -4.62 2.71
C LEU A 114 3.12 -5.60 3.18
N THR A 115 3.53 -6.65 3.88
CA THR A 115 2.62 -7.47 4.68
C THR A 115 2.35 -6.81 6.02
N GLN A 116 1.31 -7.27 6.72
CA GLN A 116 1.02 -6.85 8.10
C GLN A 116 2.26 -6.99 9.00
N ASP A 117 2.99 -8.10 8.91
CA ASP A 117 4.19 -8.35 9.73
C ASP A 117 5.32 -7.38 9.42
N GLN A 118 5.52 -7.05 8.13
CA GLN A 118 6.51 -6.05 7.72
C GLN A 118 6.16 -4.65 8.23
N VAL A 119 4.87 -4.28 8.21
CA VAL A 119 4.40 -3.02 8.82
C VAL A 119 4.67 -3.03 10.32
N ASN A 120 4.32 -4.11 11.02
CA ASN A 120 4.56 -4.23 12.46
C ASN A 120 6.06 -4.15 12.77
N CYS A 121 6.91 -4.80 11.98
CA CYS A 121 8.37 -4.77 12.12
C CYS A 121 8.95 -3.35 11.96
N LEU A 122 8.44 -2.56 11.00
CA LEU A 122 8.86 -1.18 10.75
C LEU A 122 8.47 -0.22 11.89
N PHE A 123 7.29 -0.40 12.46
CA PHE A 123 6.69 0.53 13.44
C PHE A 123 6.51 -0.08 14.83
N ASP A 124 7.32 -1.08 15.17
CA ASP A 124 7.13 -1.85 16.39
C ASP A 124 7.17 -0.96 17.64
N THR A 125 6.02 -0.91 18.31
CA THR A 125 5.78 -0.13 19.52
C THR A 125 6.55 -0.65 20.73
N CYS A 126 7.01 -1.90 20.72
CA CYS A 126 7.72 -2.51 21.87
C CYS A 126 9.01 -1.76 22.25
N HIS A 127 9.64 -1.04 21.32
CA HIS A 127 10.85 -0.25 21.56
C HIS A 127 10.65 1.27 21.38
N GLY A 128 9.39 1.73 21.29
CA GLY A 128 9.08 3.16 21.14
C GLY A 128 9.41 3.77 19.77
N ASN A 129 9.91 2.99 18.80
CA ASN A 129 10.22 3.47 17.46
C ASN A 129 8.99 3.49 16.57
N GLN A 130 8.47 4.68 16.28
CA GLN A 130 7.30 4.92 15.43
C GLN A 130 7.66 5.43 14.02
N GLU A 131 8.95 5.38 13.65
CA GLU A 131 9.43 5.94 12.39
C GLU A 131 10.18 4.89 11.56
N ALA A 132 9.89 4.88 10.26
CA ALA A 132 10.69 4.20 9.25
C ALA A 132 11.44 5.23 8.40
N GLU A 133 12.45 4.80 7.65
CA GLU A 133 13.22 5.67 6.77
C GLU A 133 13.21 5.13 5.34
N ILE A 134 13.04 6.04 4.38
CA ILE A 134 13.38 5.76 2.99
C ILE A 134 14.82 6.19 2.78
N VAL A 135 15.68 5.23 2.48
CA VAL A 135 17.03 5.49 1.99
C VAL A 135 16.94 5.60 0.48
N TYR A 136 17.36 6.75 -0.06
CA TYR A 136 17.44 6.94 -1.50
C TYR A 136 18.83 7.41 -1.88
N THR A 137 19.41 6.74 -2.87
CA THR A 137 20.78 6.97 -3.34
C THR A 137 20.73 7.28 -4.82
N TYR A 138 21.28 8.43 -5.21
CA TYR A 138 21.46 8.72 -6.64
C TYR A 138 22.60 7.86 -7.18
N LYS A 139 22.32 7.01 -8.17
CA LYS A 139 23.25 5.96 -8.62
C LYS A 139 24.60 6.48 -9.10
N ARG A 140 24.64 7.71 -9.65
CA ARG A 140 25.86 8.32 -10.20
C ARG A 140 26.77 8.95 -9.13
N HIS A 141 26.20 9.45 -8.04
CA HIS A 141 26.96 10.16 -7.00
C HIS A 141 27.13 9.35 -5.72
N HIS A 142 26.43 8.22 -5.58
CA HIS A 142 26.43 7.35 -4.39
C HIS A 142 26.10 8.09 -3.07
N THR A 143 25.59 9.32 -3.13
CA THR A 143 25.15 10.09 -1.97
C THR A 143 23.86 9.49 -1.43
N LYS A 144 23.91 8.98 -0.21
CA LYS A 144 22.73 8.50 0.53
C LYS A 144 21.96 9.68 1.12
N ARG A 145 20.65 9.62 0.97
CA ARG A 145 19.70 10.55 1.60
C ARG A 145 18.64 9.74 2.33
N TYR A 146 18.04 10.37 3.33
CA TYR A 146 17.07 9.75 4.22
C TYR A 146 15.83 10.62 4.27
N ALA A 147 14.66 9.99 4.16
CA ALA A 147 13.38 10.64 4.42
C ALA A 147 12.61 9.83 5.45
N ARG A 148 12.14 10.48 6.51
CA ARG A 148 11.31 9.83 7.53
C ARG A 148 9.93 9.53 6.98
N VAL A 149 9.42 8.37 7.37
CA VAL A 149 8.10 7.87 7.01
C VAL A 149 7.38 7.51 8.29
N ASN A 150 6.16 8.01 8.43
CA ASN A 150 5.29 7.64 9.53
C ASN A 150 4.32 6.54 9.08
N ARG A 151 3.68 5.88 10.05
CA ARG A 151 2.70 4.83 9.77
C ARG A 151 1.53 5.32 8.90
N ASN A 152 1.15 6.60 9.02
CA ASN A 152 0.06 7.21 8.25
C ASN A 152 0.39 7.41 6.76
N ASN A 153 1.65 7.22 6.36
CA ASN A 153 2.06 7.18 4.95
C ASN A 153 1.90 5.79 4.32
N ILE A 154 1.56 4.77 5.12
CA ILE A 154 1.34 3.40 4.66
C ILE A 154 -0.15 3.14 4.60
N TYR A 155 -0.62 2.76 3.40
CA TYR A 155 -2.03 2.61 3.10
C TYR A 155 -2.38 1.14 2.97
N LYS A 156 -3.55 0.76 3.49
CA LYS A 156 -4.09 -0.57 3.24
C LYS A 156 -4.66 -0.59 1.82
N LEU A 157 -4.27 -1.58 1.02
CA LEU A 157 -4.79 -1.68 -0.34
C LEU A 157 -6.26 -2.06 -0.36
N CYS A 158 -6.69 -2.88 0.61
CA CYS A 158 -8.08 -3.28 0.70
C CYS A 158 -8.59 -3.35 2.14
N THR A 159 -9.72 -2.70 2.38
CA THR A 159 -10.44 -2.78 3.65
C THR A 159 -11.38 -4.00 3.66
N ALA A 160 -11.80 -4.46 4.85
CA ALA A 160 -12.75 -5.56 4.97
C ALA A 160 -14.13 -5.27 4.31
N SER A 161 -14.41 -3.99 4.00
CA SER A 161 -15.58 -3.56 3.22
C SER A 161 -15.35 -3.58 1.70
N GLY A 162 -14.19 -4.04 1.23
CA GLY A 162 -13.82 -4.13 -0.18
C GLY A 162 -13.42 -2.80 -0.83
N SER A 163 -13.27 -1.73 -0.05
CA SER A 163 -12.94 -0.39 -0.57
C SER A 163 -11.44 -0.09 -0.48
N TRP A 164 -10.87 0.45 -1.57
CA TRP A 164 -9.48 0.91 -1.67
C TRP A 164 -9.32 2.31 -1.10
N GLU A 165 -8.28 2.54 -0.31
CA GLU A 165 -7.95 3.86 0.19
C GLU A 165 -7.21 4.69 -0.87
N ARG A 166 -7.47 6.01 -0.91
CA ARG A 166 -6.70 6.93 -1.75
C ARG A 166 -5.30 7.09 -1.16
N ILE A 167 -4.31 6.51 -1.84
CA ILE A 167 -2.89 6.58 -1.46
C ILE A 167 -2.34 7.98 -1.76
N LYS A 168 -1.66 8.59 -0.78
CA LYS A 168 -0.90 9.84 -0.97
C LYS A 168 0.60 9.51 -0.97
N PRO A 169 1.33 9.79 -2.06
CA PRO A 169 2.74 9.49 -2.11
C PRO A 169 3.55 10.45 -1.23
N VAL A 170 4.60 9.92 -0.59
CA VAL A 170 5.63 10.72 0.07
C VAL A 170 6.46 11.42 -1.01
N ILE A 171 6.61 12.75 -0.91
CA ILE A 171 7.38 13.53 -1.88
C ILE A 171 8.82 13.63 -1.41
N LEU A 172 9.74 13.01 -2.17
CA LEU A 172 11.18 13.10 -1.94
C LEU A 172 11.74 14.24 -2.77
N LYS A 173 12.31 15.26 -2.13
CA LYS A 173 12.94 16.40 -2.80
C LYS A 173 14.42 16.10 -3.05
N VAL A 174 14.86 16.34 -4.28
CA VAL A 174 16.28 16.21 -4.67
C VAL A 174 16.87 17.60 -4.86
N PRO A 175 18.06 17.91 -4.35
CA PRO A 175 18.68 19.22 -4.56
C PRO A 175 19.08 19.44 -6.03
N GLU A 176 18.94 20.69 -6.50
CA GLU A 176 19.22 21.07 -7.90
C GLU A 176 20.63 20.70 -8.38
N LYS A 177 21.62 20.75 -7.50
CA LYS A 177 23.00 20.40 -7.83
C LYS A 177 23.13 18.96 -8.34
N GLU A 178 22.29 18.03 -7.91
CA GLU A 178 22.30 16.64 -8.37
C GLU A 178 21.60 16.45 -9.73
N ILE A 179 20.94 17.50 -10.24
CA ILE A 179 20.16 17.51 -11.50
C ILE A 179 20.99 18.06 -12.67
N PHE A 180 21.83 19.08 -12.44
CA PHE A 180 22.47 19.86 -13.50
C PHE A 180 23.88 19.42 -13.91
N TYR A 181 24.58 18.58 -13.15
CA TYR A 181 25.87 18.00 -13.60
C TYR A 181 25.70 16.81 -14.57
N GLY A 182 24.57 16.77 -15.26
CA GLY A 182 24.12 15.65 -16.09
C GLY A 182 23.84 15.98 -17.56
N HIS A 183 24.14 17.19 -18.01
CA HIS A 183 24.16 17.54 -19.43
C HIS A 183 25.58 17.71 -19.93
#